data_AF-A0A9D1CPV9-F1
#
_entry.id   AF-A0A9D1CPV9-F1
#
_cell.length_a   1.000
_cell.length_b   1.000
_cell.length_c   1.000
_cell.angle_alpha   90.00
_cell.angle_beta   90.00
_cell.angle_gamma   90.00
#
_symmetry.space_group_name_H-M   'P 1'
#
loop_
_entity.id
_entity.type
_entity.pdbx_description
1 polymer ?
#
loop_
_entity_poly.entity_id
_entity_poly.type
_entity_poly.pdbx_seq_one_letter_code
_entity_poly.pdbx_strand_id
1 'polypeptide(L)'
;MEVRTRFAPSPTGYLHLGGLRTALYTYLFAKKYGGKFILRIEDTDQEREVPGAVDLIYQSLRAAGLDYDEGPDVGGDYGPYIQTQRRDIYPKYAWELVEKGGAYPCFCTKEEIDAARKAAEAKGETYKYDKRCMHIPLEEAKRRIAAGEPYVIRQNVPTTGKASFDDILYGHVEVDCDTLDDNVLIKADGLPTYNFANVVDDHLMRITHVMRGTEYLSSAPKYNLLYEAFGWTPPIYVHLPVVMKDASRKLSKRYGDPSFEDLLAMGYLKDAIINFIALLGWSPKDTDNEFFTLDELVKAFDEHGLNKSPSIFDMNKLTWFNAEYMRRLPFEAYYEKALPWLTRVLPADRFDLRRLAELLQGRTEVLSRLPEMVDFLAQMPDYDLALYTHKKMKTNPEVALKALLLCRPVLQQLTDWTEAALHDAVMAVIPDSGMKNGQVLWPLRIAITGRESTPGGAFEMAYLLGREETLRRLDAAIQRLQTA
;
A
#
# COMPACT_ATOMS: atom_id res chain seq x y z
N MET A 1 20.70 -23.37 7.75
CA MET A 1 19.24 -23.50 7.87
C MET A 1 18.64 -22.68 6.74
N GLU A 2 17.74 -23.25 5.94
CA GLU A 2 17.04 -22.49 4.88
C GLU A 2 16.17 -21.41 5.52
N VAL A 3 16.23 -20.17 5.02
CA VAL A 3 15.35 -19.10 5.50
C VAL A 3 13.93 -19.38 5.03
N ARG A 4 12.98 -19.38 5.97
CA ARG A 4 11.54 -19.50 5.72
C ARG A 4 10.82 -18.38 6.46
N THR A 5 10.10 -17.55 5.72
CA THR A 5 9.26 -16.45 6.23
C THR A 5 7.81 -16.71 5.86
N ARG A 6 6.87 -16.06 6.55
CA ARG A 6 5.45 -16.12 6.17
C ARG A 6 4.75 -14.78 6.22
N PHE A 7 3.88 -14.56 5.25
CA PHE A 7 2.79 -13.62 5.39
C PHE A 7 1.54 -14.37 5.85
N ALA A 8 1.02 -13.98 7.02
CA ALA A 8 -0.07 -14.70 7.70
C ALA A 8 -1.28 -13.78 7.96
N PRO A 9 -2.03 -13.36 6.93
CA PRO A 9 -3.18 -12.48 7.10
C PRO A 9 -4.42 -13.23 7.59
N SER A 10 -5.23 -12.57 8.42
CA SER A 10 -6.61 -12.98 8.68
C SER A 10 -7.56 -12.38 7.63
N PRO A 11 -8.52 -13.15 7.09
CA PRO A 11 -9.42 -12.69 6.03
C PRO A 11 -10.58 -11.84 6.58
N THR A 12 -10.28 -10.85 7.42
CA THR A 12 -11.28 -9.99 8.08
C THR A 12 -11.54 -8.68 7.35
N GLY A 13 -11.16 -8.62 6.06
CA GLY A 13 -11.28 -7.43 5.22
C GLY A 13 -10.14 -7.31 4.20
N TYR A 14 -9.99 -6.11 3.66
CA TYR A 14 -8.97 -5.80 2.65
C TYR A 14 -7.55 -5.82 3.21
N LEU A 15 -6.58 -6.13 2.35
CA LEU A 15 -5.16 -5.96 2.65
C LEU A 15 -4.84 -4.47 2.80
N HIS A 16 -4.67 -4.00 4.03
CA HIS A 16 -4.22 -2.64 4.29
C HIS A 16 -2.73 -2.48 3.94
N LEU A 17 -2.28 -1.25 3.68
CA LEU A 17 -0.90 -0.97 3.26
C LEU A 17 0.16 -1.41 4.29
N GLY A 18 -0.16 -1.39 5.59
CA GLY A 18 0.71 -1.97 6.63
C GLY A 18 0.86 -3.49 6.54
N GLY A 19 -0.20 -4.20 6.12
CA GLY A 19 -0.18 -5.62 5.86
C GLY A 19 0.63 -5.92 4.60
N LEU A 20 0.42 -5.14 3.53
CA LEU A 20 1.23 -5.24 2.31
C LEU A 20 2.72 -4.98 2.58
N ARG A 21 3.07 -4.01 3.45
CA ARG A 21 4.46 -3.80 3.88
C ARG A 21 5.04 -5.03 4.58
N THR A 22 4.26 -5.67 5.44
CA THR A 22 4.69 -6.89 6.13
C THR A 22 4.92 -8.04 5.14
N ALA A 23 4.00 -8.21 4.18
CA ALA A 23 4.17 -9.16 3.08
C ALA A 23 5.43 -8.84 2.24
N LEU A 24 5.65 -7.57 1.92
CA LEU A 24 6.82 -7.12 1.17
C LEU A 24 8.12 -7.43 1.92
N TYR A 25 8.24 -7.09 3.20
CA TYR A 25 9.48 -7.35 3.96
C TYR A 25 9.76 -8.85 4.12
N THR A 26 8.72 -9.66 4.37
CA THR A 26 8.88 -11.12 4.45
C THR A 26 9.29 -11.73 3.11
N TYR A 27 8.75 -11.22 1.99
CA TYR A 27 9.16 -11.58 0.64
C TYR A 27 10.62 -11.18 0.36
N LEU A 28 10.98 -9.90 0.58
CA LEU A 28 12.33 -9.39 0.32
C LEU A 28 13.38 -10.14 1.13
N PHE A 29 13.12 -10.38 2.41
CA PHE A 29 14.02 -11.14 3.28
C PHE A 29 14.21 -12.57 2.78
N ALA A 30 13.11 -13.28 2.46
CA ALA A 30 13.20 -14.64 1.92
C ALA A 30 13.99 -14.68 0.61
N LYS A 31 13.66 -13.81 -0.36
CA LYS A 31 14.33 -13.82 -1.67
C LYS A 31 15.81 -13.44 -1.57
N LYS A 32 16.19 -12.48 -0.72
CA LYS A 32 17.60 -12.12 -0.51
C LYS A 32 18.46 -13.30 -0.06
N TYR A 33 17.94 -14.07 0.89
CA TYR A 33 18.66 -15.19 1.49
C TYR A 33 18.40 -16.53 0.78
N GLY A 34 17.81 -16.52 -0.42
CA GLY A 34 17.52 -17.73 -1.20
C GLY A 34 16.55 -18.68 -0.50
N GLY A 35 15.68 -18.14 0.35
CA GLY A 35 14.71 -18.87 1.16
C GLY A 35 13.33 -19.01 0.52
N LYS A 36 12.35 -19.37 1.36
CA LYS A 36 10.94 -19.56 0.99
C LYS A 36 10.05 -18.48 1.60
N PHE A 37 9.19 -17.91 0.79
CA PHE A 37 8.12 -17.01 1.21
C PHE A 37 6.79 -17.76 1.20
N ILE A 38 6.15 -17.90 2.36
CA ILE A 38 4.91 -18.68 2.54
C ILE A 38 3.69 -17.77 2.75
N LEU A 39 2.57 -18.10 2.12
CA LEU A 39 1.26 -17.52 2.45
C LEU A 39 0.47 -18.49 3.34
N ARG A 40 0.02 -18.03 4.51
CA ARG A 40 -0.88 -18.79 5.40
C ARG A 40 -2.12 -17.97 5.75
N ILE A 41 -3.31 -18.50 5.56
CA ILE A 41 -4.55 -17.81 5.92
C ILE A 41 -4.94 -18.14 7.36
N GLU A 42 -5.05 -17.11 8.20
CA GLU A 42 -5.37 -17.23 9.62
C GLU A 42 -6.85 -16.89 9.87
N ASP A 43 -7.73 -17.80 9.47
CA ASP A 43 -9.21 -17.71 9.47
C ASP A 43 -9.87 -18.31 10.72
N THR A 44 -9.14 -18.42 11.83
CA THR A 44 -9.65 -19.00 13.09
C THR A 44 -10.79 -18.21 13.74
N ASP A 45 -10.97 -16.94 13.35
CA ASP A 45 -12.07 -16.08 13.78
C ASP A 45 -13.15 -15.96 12.71
N GLN A 46 -14.04 -16.96 12.70
CA GLN A 46 -15.12 -17.09 11.74
C GLN A 46 -16.17 -15.97 11.83
N GLU A 47 -16.32 -15.30 12.98
CA GLU A 47 -17.28 -14.19 13.13
C GLU A 47 -16.82 -12.92 12.42
N ARG A 48 -15.50 -12.73 12.28
CA ARG A 48 -14.90 -11.57 11.62
C ARG A 48 -14.52 -11.83 10.16
N GLU A 49 -14.69 -13.05 9.67
CA GLU A 49 -14.39 -13.40 8.30
C GLU A 49 -15.28 -12.62 7.32
N VAL A 50 -14.66 -12.05 6.29
CA VAL A 50 -15.35 -11.32 5.22
C VAL A 50 -15.32 -12.18 3.95
N PRO A 51 -16.48 -12.59 3.42
CA PRO A 51 -16.54 -13.34 2.17
C PRO A 51 -15.77 -12.64 1.04
N GLY A 52 -14.92 -13.39 0.32
CA GLY A 52 -14.08 -12.87 -0.76
C GLY A 52 -12.79 -12.17 -0.31
N ALA A 53 -12.55 -11.98 1.00
CA ALA A 53 -11.31 -11.36 1.48
C ALA A 53 -10.07 -12.19 1.15
N VAL A 54 -10.18 -13.51 1.15
CA VAL A 54 -9.09 -14.43 0.76
C VAL A 54 -8.69 -14.22 -0.70
N ASP A 55 -9.66 -14.17 -1.62
CA ASP A 55 -9.39 -13.93 -3.04
C ASP A 55 -8.77 -12.55 -3.28
N LEU A 56 -9.22 -11.54 -2.54
CA LEU A 56 -8.64 -10.21 -2.56
C LEU A 56 -7.17 -10.23 -2.13
N ILE A 57 -6.82 -10.95 -1.05
CA ILE A 57 -5.41 -11.12 -0.63
C ILE A 57 -4.57 -11.72 -1.76
N TYR A 58 -5.07 -12.76 -2.42
CA TYR A 58 -4.35 -13.39 -3.55
C TYR A 58 -4.16 -12.41 -4.72
N GLN A 59 -5.21 -11.66 -5.06
CA GLN A 59 -5.15 -10.63 -6.10
C GLN A 59 -4.17 -9.52 -5.75
N SER A 60 -4.19 -9.01 -4.51
CA SER A 60 -3.28 -7.97 -4.04
C SER A 60 -1.81 -8.40 -4.13
N LEU A 61 -1.49 -9.61 -3.68
CA LEU A 61 -0.11 -10.13 -3.72
C LEU A 61 0.37 -10.33 -5.16
N ARG A 62 -0.46 -10.90 -6.03
CA ARG A 62 -0.14 -11.03 -7.47
C ARG A 62 0.03 -9.67 -8.13
N ALA A 63 -0.88 -8.72 -7.86
CA ALA A 63 -0.80 -7.37 -8.39
C ALA A 63 0.44 -6.61 -7.87
N ALA A 64 0.91 -6.91 -6.67
CA ALA A 64 2.16 -6.40 -6.11
C ALA A 64 3.41 -7.09 -6.68
N GLY A 65 3.27 -8.27 -7.31
CA GLY A 65 4.38 -9.10 -7.78
C GLY A 65 5.07 -9.89 -6.66
N LEU A 66 4.34 -10.24 -5.59
CA LEU A 66 4.84 -10.97 -4.43
C LEU A 66 4.43 -12.44 -4.51
N ASP A 67 5.08 -13.18 -5.40
CA ASP A 67 4.82 -14.61 -5.57
C ASP A 67 5.37 -15.40 -4.36
N TYR A 68 4.53 -16.24 -3.79
CA TYR A 68 4.87 -17.12 -2.67
C TYR A 68 5.21 -18.53 -3.16
N ASP A 69 6.17 -19.14 -2.49
CA ASP A 69 6.72 -20.46 -2.82
C ASP A 69 5.82 -21.60 -2.28
N GLU A 70 5.05 -21.31 -1.23
CA GLU A 70 4.08 -22.23 -0.64
C GLU A 70 2.83 -21.44 -0.21
N GLY A 71 1.65 -22.03 -0.35
CA GLY A 71 0.40 -21.38 -0.01
C GLY A 71 -0.85 -22.17 -0.38
N PRO A 72 -2.05 -21.61 -0.14
CA PRO A 72 -3.30 -22.36 -0.30
C PRO A 72 -3.60 -22.83 -1.73
N ASP A 73 -3.27 -22.01 -2.73
CA ASP A 73 -3.54 -22.27 -4.16
C ASP A 73 -2.34 -22.92 -4.88
N VAL A 74 -1.11 -22.65 -4.45
CA VAL A 74 0.11 -23.24 -5.05
C VAL A 74 0.56 -24.54 -4.37
N GLY A 75 0.04 -24.86 -3.18
CA GLY A 75 0.40 -26.04 -2.40
C GLY A 75 1.74 -25.90 -1.68
N GLY A 76 2.34 -27.04 -1.32
CA GLY A 76 3.60 -27.14 -0.58
C GLY A 76 3.60 -28.26 0.45
N ASP A 77 4.77 -28.58 1.00
CA ASP A 77 4.99 -29.77 1.83
C ASP A 77 4.33 -29.69 3.23
N TYR A 78 3.92 -28.50 3.65
CA TYR A 78 3.42 -28.24 5.01
C TYR A 78 1.93 -27.86 5.05
N GLY A 79 1.24 -28.07 3.93
CA GLY A 79 -0.20 -27.82 3.81
C GLY A 79 -1.05 -28.68 4.77
N PRO A 80 -2.36 -28.36 4.91
CA PRO A 80 -3.05 -27.23 4.31
C PRO A 80 -2.55 -25.88 4.84
N TYR A 81 -2.64 -24.81 4.04
CA TYR A 81 -2.17 -23.45 4.38
C TYR A 81 -3.31 -22.51 4.86
N ILE A 82 -4.44 -23.09 5.22
CA ILE A 82 -5.62 -22.40 5.78
C ILE A 82 -5.90 -23.01 7.16
N GLN A 83 -5.96 -22.20 8.22
CA GLN A 83 -6.00 -22.70 9.59
C GLN A 83 -7.27 -23.47 9.93
N THR A 84 -8.43 -23.10 9.40
CA THR A 84 -9.67 -23.89 9.58
C THR A 84 -9.56 -25.31 9.01
N GLN A 85 -8.78 -25.51 7.95
CA GLN A 85 -8.51 -26.83 7.36
C GLN A 85 -7.51 -27.65 8.18
N ARG A 86 -6.85 -27.03 9.16
CA ARG A 86 -5.89 -27.64 10.09
C ARG A 86 -6.47 -27.88 11.47
N ARG A 87 -7.78 -27.65 11.66
CA ARG A 87 -8.45 -27.68 12.98
C ARG A 87 -8.18 -28.94 13.81
N ASP A 88 -8.02 -30.10 13.17
CA ASP A 88 -7.81 -31.38 13.85
C ASP A 88 -6.38 -31.55 14.41
N ILE A 89 -5.46 -30.65 14.03
CA ILE A 89 -4.06 -30.65 14.46
C ILE A 89 -3.92 -30.02 15.85
N TYR A 90 -4.56 -28.86 16.07
CA TYR A 90 -4.32 -28.04 17.25
C TYR A 90 -4.71 -28.70 18.58
N PRO A 91 -5.85 -29.42 18.71
CA PRO A 91 -6.17 -30.10 19.96
C PRO A 91 -5.09 -31.09 20.40
N LYS A 92 -4.41 -31.76 19.46
CA LYS A 92 -3.34 -32.72 19.78
C LYS A 92 -2.17 -32.02 20.50
N TYR A 93 -1.73 -30.89 19.97
CA TYR A 93 -0.66 -30.09 20.58
C TYR A 93 -1.10 -29.43 21.89
N ALA A 94 -2.38 -29.04 22.01
CA ALA A 94 -2.89 -28.49 23.25
C ALA A 94 -2.87 -29.54 24.38
N TRP A 95 -3.26 -30.78 24.07
CA TRP A 95 -3.20 -31.89 25.02
C TRP A 95 -1.77 -32.34 25.33
N GLU A 96 -0.86 -32.29 24.36
CA GLU A 96 0.57 -32.49 24.62
C GLU A 96 1.10 -31.48 25.65
N LEU A 97 0.72 -30.20 25.54
CA LEU A 97 1.06 -29.21 26.55
C LEU A 97 0.43 -29.51 27.92
N VAL A 98 -0.80 -30.04 27.95
CA VAL A 98 -1.43 -30.46 29.21
C VAL A 98 -0.62 -31.57 29.88
N GLU A 99 -0.18 -32.57 29.12
CA GLU A 99 0.64 -33.68 29.61
C GLU A 99 2.03 -33.21 30.08
N LYS A 100 2.62 -32.21 29.39
CA LYS A 100 3.89 -31.57 29.76
C LYS A 100 3.76 -30.52 30.87
N GLY A 101 2.54 -30.22 31.34
CA GLY A 101 2.28 -29.20 32.37
C GLY A 101 2.33 -27.74 31.88
N GLY A 102 2.49 -27.52 30.57
CA GLY A 102 2.46 -26.20 29.93
C GLY A 102 1.04 -25.66 29.66
N ALA A 103 0.00 -26.48 29.88
CA ALA A 103 -1.40 -26.09 29.76
C ALA A 103 -2.29 -26.87 30.73
N TYR A 104 -3.56 -26.46 30.89
CA TYR A 104 -4.55 -27.19 31.68
C TYR A 104 -6.00 -26.94 31.18
N PRO A 105 -6.92 -27.90 31.35
CA PRO A 105 -8.34 -27.69 31.11
C PRO A 105 -8.97 -26.72 32.13
N CYS A 106 -9.79 -25.80 31.66
CA CYS A 106 -10.51 -24.83 32.47
C CYS A 106 -12.02 -24.92 32.19
N PHE A 107 -12.79 -25.04 33.26
CA PHE A 107 -14.25 -25.20 33.24
C PHE A 107 -14.98 -23.93 33.71
N CYS A 108 -14.26 -22.83 33.91
CA CYS A 108 -14.88 -21.57 34.30
C CYS A 108 -15.76 -21.06 33.17
N THR A 109 -17.01 -20.68 33.50
CA THR A 109 -17.93 -20.17 32.49
C THR A 109 -17.59 -18.73 32.12
N LYS A 110 -18.08 -18.27 30.97
CA LYS A 110 -17.89 -16.88 30.54
C LYS A 110 -18.49 -15.89 31.54
N GLU A 111 -19.64 -16.23 32.11
CA GLU A 111 -20.36 -15.43 33.11
C GLU A 111 -19.55 -15.26 34.39
N GLU A 112 -18.89 -16.33 34.87
CA GLU A 112 -18.02 -16.26 36.04
C GLU A 112 -16.81 -15.37 35.81
N ILE A 113 -16.17 -15.48 34.63
CA ILE A 113 -15.02 -14.66 34.25
C ILE A 113 -15.43 -13.19 34.10
N ASP A 114 -16.56 -12.91 33.46
CA ASP A 114 -17.06 -11.56 33.25
C ASP A 114 -17.49 -10.91 34.57
N ALA A 115 -18.10 -11.66 35.49
CA ALA A 115 -18.43 -11.18 36.83
C ALA A 115 -17.17 -10.82 37.63
N ALA A 116 -16.14 -11.67 37.58
CA ALA A 116 -14.87 -11.42 38.26
C ALA A 116 -14.12 -10.22 37.66
N ARG A 117 -14.18 -10.03 36.33
CA ARG A 117 -13.64 -8.85 35.64
C ARG A 117 -14.31 -7.57 36.12
N LYS A 118 -15.64 -7.53 36.13
CA LYS A 118 -16.41 -6.36 36.61
C LYS A 118 -16.12 -6.05 38.08
N ALA A 119 -15.94 -7.07 38.90
CA ALA A 119 -15.60 -6.89 40.32
C ALA A 119 -14.21 -6.28 40.53
N ALA A 120 -13.21 -6.67 39.72
CA ALA A 120 -11.87 -6.07 39.75
C ALA A 120 -11.91 -4.62 39.23
N GLU A 121 -12.60 -4.38 38.10
CA GLU A 121 -12.75 -3.05 37.51
C GLU A 121 -13.45 -2.07 38.48
N ALA A 122 -14.49 -2.52 39.18
CA ALA A 122 -15.17 -1.72 40.21
C ALA A 122 -14.27 -1.31 41.38
N LYS A 123 -13.14 -2.00 41.58
CA LYS A 123 -12.10 -1.68 42.58
C LYS A 123 -10.92 -0.90 41.99
N GLY A 124 -10.92 -0.62 40.68
CA GLY A 124 -9.77 -0.05 39.98
C GLY A 124 -8.58 -1.01 39.83
N GLU A 125 -8.83 -2.32 39.98
CA GLU A 125 -7.81 -3.38 39.87
C GLU A 125 -7.83 -3.98 38.45
N THR A 126 -6.68 -4.45 37.98
CA THR A 126 -6.61 -5.24 36.73
C THR A 126 -7.02 -6.66 37.03
N TYR A 127 -8.01 -7.18 36.30
CA TYR A 127 -8.41 -8.57 36.41
C TYR A 127 -7.28 -9.49 35.98
N LYS A 128 -6.94 -10.46 36.83
CA LYS A 128 -6.00 -11.53 36.56
C LYS A 128 -6.67 -12.88 36.81
N TYR A 129 -6.51 -13.83 35.89
CA TYR A 129 -7.08 -15.17 36.11
C TYR A 129 -6.36 -15.88 37.27
N ASP A 130 -7.13 -16.44 38.19
CA ASP A 130 -6.62 -16.99 39.47
C ASP A 130 -6.09 -18.42 39.37
N LYS A 131 -5.99 -18.98 38.15
CA LYS A 131 -5.54 -20.35 37.87
C LYS A 131 -6.33 -21.43 38.62
N ARG A 132 -7.57 -21.17 39.09
CA ARG A 132 -8.30 -22.13 39.93
C ARG A 132 -8.44 -23.53 39.31
N CYS A 133 -8.59 -23.61 37.98
CA CYS A 133 -8.72 -24.89 37.28
C CYS A 133 -7.39 -25.63 37.07
N MET A 134 -6.25 -24.97 37.24
CA MET A 134 -4.91 -25.58 37.09
C MET A 134 -4.69 -26.68 38.14
N HIS A 135 -5.30 -26.54 39.32
CA HIS A 135 -5.18 -27.51 40.41
C HIS A 135 -6.14 -28.71 40.30
N ILE A 136 -6.99 -28.77 39.27
CA ILE A 136 -7.85 -29.94 39.03
C ILE A 136 -6.95 -31.09 38.53
N PRO A 137 -6.95 -32.26 39.20
CA PRO A 137 -6.20 -33.42 38.73
C PRO A 137 -6.59 -33.80 37.31
N LEU A 138 -5.61 -34.16 36.47
CA LEU A 138 -5.84 -34.47 35.05
C LEU A 138 -6.92 -35.54 34.84
N GLU A 139 -6.93 -36.58 35.68
CA GLU A 139 -7.93 -37.65 35.60
C GLU A 139 -9.36 -37.15 35.91
N GLU A 140 -9.49 -36.21 36.86
CA GLU A 140 -10.77 -35.56 37.16
C GLU A 140 -11.20 -34.65 36.00
N ALA A 141 -10.27 -33.89 35.42
CA ALA A 141 -10.56 -33.06 34.25
C ALA A 141 -11.05 -33.92 33.07
N LYS A 142 -10.37 -35.04 32.78
CA LYS A 142 -10.81 -36.01 31.75
C LYS A 142 -12.21 -36.57 32.03
N ARG A 143 -12.53 -36.89 33.29
CA ARG A 143 -13.87 -37.36 33.70
C ARG A 143 -14.95 -36.33 33.42
N ARG A 144 -14.72 -35.07 33.78
CA ARG A 144 -15.66 -33.96 33.53
C ARG A 144 -15.89 -33.72 32.04
N ILE A 145 -14.82 -33.75 31.25
CA ILE A 145 -14.89 -33.61 29.79
C ILE A 145 -15.67 -34.79 29.18
N ALA A 146 -15.42 -36.03 29.61
CA ALA A 146 -16.15 -37.21 29.14
C ALA A 146 -17.63 -37.18 29.53
N ALA A 147 -17.99 -36.49 30.62
CA ALA A 147 -19.38 -36.23 31.01
C ALA A 147 -20.06 -35.12 30.18
N GLY A 148 -19.36 -34.52 29.21
CA GLY A 148 -19.88 -33.49 28.32
C GLY A 148 -19.82 -32.07 28.90
N GLU A 149 -19.05 -31.84 29.97
CA GLU A 149 -18.93 -30.50 30.53
C GLU A 149 -18.11 -29.58 29.60
N PRO A 150 -18.62 -28.38 29.25
CA PRO A 150 -17.88 -27.42 28.43
C PRO A 150 -16.57 -26.99 29.09
N TYR A 151 -15.51 -26.90 28.29
CA TYR A 151 -14.19 -26.52 28.78
C TYR A 151 -13.41 -25.74 27.73
N VAL A 152 -12.37 -25.05 28.17
CA VAL A 152 -11.31 -24.48 27.32
C VAL A 152 -9.97 -25.06 27.75
N ILE A 153 -8.95 -25.00 26.90
CA ILE A 153 -7.56 -25.28 27.33
C ILE A 153 -6.84 -23.95 27.50
N ARG A 154 -6.24 -23.72 28.68
CA ARG A 154 -5.45 -22.51 28.98
C ARG A 154 -3.97 -22.85 29.04
N GLN A 155 -3.14 -21.90 28.62
CA GLN A 155 -1.71 -21.93 28.88
C GLN A 155 -1.46 -21.90 30.38
N ASN A 156 -0.45 -22.61 30.86
CA ASN A 156 0.04 -22.53 32.22
C ASN A 156 1.27 -21.62 32.29
N VAL A 157 1.07 -20.31 32.49
CA VAL A 157 2.18 -19.37 32.67
C VAL A 157 2.77 -19.53 34.08
N PRO A 158 4.10 -19.59 34.29
CA PRO A 158 4.68 -19.65 35.63
C PRO A 158 4.20 -18.51 36.54
N THR A 159 4.11 -18.73 37.85
CA THR A 159 3.72 -17.68 38.81
C THR A 159 4.88 -16.84 39.29
N THR A 160 6.11 -17.29 39.07
CA THR A 160 7.36 -16.62 39.43
C THR A 160 8.36 -16.71 38.27
N GLY A 161 9.43 -15.91 38.34
CA GLY A 161 10.44 -15.85 37.30
C GLY A 161 10.10 -14.88 36.18
N LYS A 162 10.82 -15.01 35.08
CA LYS A 162 10.79 -14.09 33.95
C LYS A 162 10.49 -14.82 32.65
N ALA A 163 9.69 -14.20 31.80
CA ALA A 163 9.47 -14.64 30.43
C ALA A 163 10.11 -13.62 29.49
N SER A 164 10.89 -14.10 28.52
CA SER A 164 11.64 -13.23 27.63
C SER A 164 11.69 -13.73 26.20
N PHE A 165 12.06 -12.82 25.30
CA PHE A 165 12.37 -13.11 23.91
C PHE A 165 13.36 -12.08 23.37
N ASP A 166 14.06 -12.46 22.30
CA ASP A 166 14.93 -11.56 21.56
C ASP A 166 14.27 -11.14 20.26
N ASP A 167 14.30 -9.84 19.98
CA ASP A 167 13.83 -9.25 18.74
C ASP A 167 15.00 -8.54 18.04
N ILE A 168 15.13 -8.74 16.73
CA ILE A 168 16.19 -8.09 15.93
C ILE A 168 16.14 -6.56 16.09
N LEU A 169 14.94 -5.99 16.12
CA LEU A 169 14.77 -4.55 16.21
C LEU A 169 14.73 -4.11 17.67
N TYR A 170 13.86 -4.69 18.49
CA TYR A 170 13.64 -4.23 19.87
C TYR A 170 14.67 -4.72 20.90
N GLY A 171 15.53 -5.68 20.54
CA GLY A 171 16.52 -6.30 21.43
C GLY A 171 15.88 -7.29 22.39
N HIS A 172 16.55 -7.56 23.51
CA HIS A 172 16.04 -8.42 24.56
C HIS A 172 14.88 -7.75 25.30
N VAL A 173 13.74 -8.44 25.38
CA VAL A 173 12.56 -8.00 26.13
C VAL A 173 12.22 -9.05 27.17
N GLU A 174 12.04 -8.62 28.41
CA GLU A 174 11.73 -9.48 29.55
C GLU A 174 10.58 -8.89 30.37
N VAL A 175 9.69 -9.76 30.86
CA VAL A 175 8.58 -9.40 31.74
C VAL A 175 8.46 -10.42 32.88
N ASP A 176 7.96 -9.98 34.04
CA ASP A 176 7.67 -10.89 35.15
C ASP A 176 6.52 -11.82 34.78
N CYS A 177 6.67 -13.12 35.03
CA CYS A 177 5.63 -14.09 34.71
C CYS A 177 4.32 -13.82 35.49
N ASP A 178 4.40 -13.17 36.65
CA ASP A 178 3.22 -12.76 37.42
C ASP A 178 2.41 -11.62 36.75
N THR A 179 2.95 -10.91 35.77
CA THR A 179 2.20 -9.91 35.00
C THR A 179 1.45 -10.52 33.81
N LEU A 180 1.69 -11.79 33.51
CA LEU A 180 1.15 -12.49 32.36
C LEU A 180 -0.06 -13.35 32.74
N ASP A 181 -1.17 -13.15 32.02
CA ASP A 181 -2.35 -14.01 32.14
C ASP A 181 -2.22 -15.35 31.39
N ASP A 182 -2.92 -16.36 31.90
CA ASP A 182 -3.14 -17.65 31.25
C ASP A 182 -4.13 -17.52 30.08
N ASN A 183 -3.54 -17.38 28.88
CA ASN A 183 -4.29 -17.27 27.63
C ASN A 183 -5.04 -18.57 27.32
N VAL A 184 -6.22 -18.43 26.72
CA VAL A 184 -6.93 -19.56 26.11
C VAL A 184 -6.16 -20.01 24.86
N LEU A 185 -5.91 -21.32 24.75
CA LEU A 185 -5.27 -21.98 23.62
C LEU A 185 -6.32 -22.63 22.70
N ILE A 186 -7.27 -23.35 23.28
CA ILE A 186 -8.41 -23.97 22.61
C ILE A 186 -9.70 -23.41 23.22
N LYS A 187 -10.58 -22.89 22.37
CA LYS A 187 -11.91 -22.36 22.74
C LYS A 187 -12.89 -23.51 23.01
N ALA A 188 -14.06 -23.18 23.59
CA ALA A 188 -15.09 -24.17 23.92
C ALA A 188 -15.72 -24.85 22.69
N ASP A 189 -15.62 -24.22 21.52
CA ASP A 189 -16.01 -24.79 20.22
C ASP A 189 -14.96 -25.76 19.64
N GLY A 190 -13.85 -26.00 20.36
CA GLY A 190 -12.75 -26.86 19.95
C GLY A 190 -11.75 -26.22 18.98
N LEU A 191 -11.99 -24.98 18.53
CA LEU A 191 -11.07 -24.27 17.64
C LEU A 191 -9.93 -23.62 18.44
N PRO A 192 -8.72 -23.52 17.86
CA PRO A 192 -7.63 -22.80 18.50
C PRO A 192 -7.92 -21.30 18.56
N THR A 193 -7.24 -20.62 19.48
CA THR A 193 -7.07 -19.17 19.38
C THR A 193 -6.00 -18.83 18.35
N TYR A 194 -6.06 -17.63 17.79
CA TYR A 194 -5.06 -17.07 16.88
C TYR A 194 -3.62 -17.34 17.36
N ASN A 195 -3.37 -16.97 18.62
CA ASN A 195 -2.05 -17.07 19.24
C ASN A 195 -1.50 -18.50 19.26
N PHE A 196 -2.35 -19.47 19.58
CA PHE A 196 -1.93 -20.87 19.67
C PHE A 196 -1.73 -21.49 18.29
N ALA A 197 -2.66 -21.25 17.36
CA ALA A 197 -2.52 -21.72 15.99
C ALA A 197 -1.27 -21.16 15.32
N ASN A 198 -0.95 -19.88 15.55
CA ASN A 198 0.25 -19.23 15.02
C ASN A 198 1.55 -19.90 15.50
N VAL A 199 1.67 -20.20 16.80
CA VAL A 199 2.86 -20.88 17.36
C VAL A 199 3.01 -22.29 16.79
N VAL A 200 1.93 -23.07 16.77
CA VAL A 200 1.95 -24.44 16.24
C VAL A 200 2.32 -24.43 14.74
N ASP A 201 1.67 -23.59 13.94
CA ASP A 201 1.91 -23.56 12.50
C ASP A 201 3.27 -22.98 12.13
N ASP A 202 3.78 -21.98 12.86
CA ASP A 202 5.14 -21.48 12.65
C ASP A 202 6.18 -22.58 12.89
N HIS A 203 6.00 -23.42 13.93
CA HIS A 203 6.86 -24.59 14.15
C HIS A 203 6.71 -25.64 13.04
N LEU A 204 5.48 -26.05 12.72
CA LEU A 204 5.22 -27.13 11.76
C LEU A 204 5.61 -26.76 10.34
N MET A 205 5.46 -25.49 9.94
CA MET A 205 5.89 -24.96 8.64
C MET A 205 7.37 -24.56 8.63
N ARG A 206 8.08 -24.82 9.73
CA ARG A 206 9.51 -24.54 9.92
C ARG A 206 9.88 -23.08 9.67
N ILE A 207 9.03 -22.15 10.11
CA ILE A 207 9.28 -20.72 10.00
C ILE A 207 10.52 -20.36 10.82
N THR A 208 11.42 -19.64 10.19
CA THR A 208 12.72 -19.26 10.76
C THR A 208 12.72 -17.82 11.27
N HIS A 209 11.99 -16.94 10.58
CA HIS A 209 11.91 -15.52 10.89
C HIS A 209 10.45 -15.08 10.84
N VAL A 210 9.98 -14.53 11.96
CA VAL A 210 8.62 -13.99 12.10
C VAL A 210 8.71 -12.47 12.06
N MET A 211 8.41 -11.92 10.89
CA MET A 211 8.29 -10.47 10.71
C MET A 211 6.80 -10.08 10.73
N ARG A 212 6.38 -9.25 11.69
CA ARG A 212 4.96 -8.87 11.90
C ARG A 212 4.83 -7.56 12.66
N GLY A 213 3.62 -7.00 12.74
CA GLY A 213 3.38 -5.73 13.44
C GLY A 213 3.69 -5.78 14.95
N THR A 214 4.06 -4.64 15.52
CA THR A 214 4.40 -4.47 16.94
C THR A 214 3.24 -4.72 17.90
N GLU A 215 2.00 -4.82 17.43
CA GLU A 215 0.85 -5.25 18.23
C GLU A 215 1.03 -6.65 18.84
N TYR A 216 1.90 -7.49 18.27
CA TYR A 216 2.21 -8.83 18.79
C TYR A 216 3.44 -8.88 19.70
N LEU A 217 4.16 -7.76 19.87
CA LEU A 217 5.39 -7.68 20.67
C LEU A 217 5.13 -8.10 22.13
N SER A 218 4.02 -7.65 22.71
CA SER A 218 3.63 -7.99 24.09
C SER A 218 3.17 -9.44 24.27
N SER A 219 2.85 -10.13 23.18
CA SER A 219 2.45 -11.54 23.21
C SER A 219 3.64 -12.50 23.04
N ALA A 220 4.79 -12.00 22.54
CA ALA A 220 5.98 -12.81 22.28
C ALA A 220 6.56 -13.56 23.50
N PRO A 221 6.60 -12.98 24.73
CA PRO A 221 7.03 -13.75 25.91
C PRO A 221 6.15 -14.99 26.15
N LYS A 222 4.83 -14.87 25.93
CA LYS A 222 3.90 -15.99 26.08
C LYS A 222 4.09 -17.05 25.00
N TYR A 223 4.44 -16.65 23.78
CA TYR A 223 4.79 -17.60 22.72
C TYR A 223 6.06 -18.38 23.07
N ASN A 224 7.11 -17.71 23.56
CA ASN A 224 8.34 -18.38 23.98
C ASN A 224 8.11 -19.39 25.10
N LEU A 225 7.24 -19.08 26.08
CA LEU A 225 6.84 -20.07 27.09
C LEU A 225 6.14 -21.30 26.49
N LEU A 226 5.38 -21.14 25.40
CA LEU A 226 4.83 -22.29 24.67
C LEU A 226 5.92 -23.09 23.97
N TYR A 227 6.84 -22.43 23.25
CA TYR A 227 7.99 -23.08 22.62
C TYR A 227 8.83 -23.86 23.65
N GLU A 228 9.13 -23.26 24.79
CA GLU A 228 9.84 -23.89 25.91
C GLU A 228 9.09 -25.12 26.45
N ALA A 229 7.78 -24.99 26.71
CA ALA A 229 6.96 -26.09 27.19
C ALA A 229 6.89 -27.26 26.19
N PHE A 230 6.92 -26.98 24.89
CA PHE A 230 7.03 -28.03 23.87
C PHE A 230 8.43 -28.65 23.79
N GLY A 231 9.48 -27.93 24.21
CA GLY A 231 10.88 -28.26 23.94
C GLY A 231 11.30 -27.87 22.51
N TRP A 232 10.66 -26.86 21.93
CA TRP A 232 10.93 -26.35 20.58
C TRP A 232 11.81 -25.10 20.63
N THR A 233 12.54 -24.84 19.54
CA THR A 233 13.28 -23.59 19.36
C THR A 233 12.36 -22.52 18.75
N PRO A 234 12.23 -21.32 19.36
CA PRO A 234 11.44 -20.25 18.80
C PRO A 234 12.08 -19.68 17.51
N PRO A 235 11.29 -19.11 16.59
CA PRO A 235 11.82 -18.40 15.43
C PRO A 235 12.45 -17.07 15.86
N ILE A 236 13.25 -16.50 14.96
CA ILE A 236 13.79 -15.15 15.14
C ILE A 236 12.67 -14.13 14.94
N TYR A 237 12.49 -13.21 15.88
CA TYR A 237 11.44 -12.19 15.81
C TYR A 237 11.93 -10.87 15.21
N VAL A 238 11.09 -10.27 14.37
CA VAL A 238 11.26 -8.92 13.83
C VAL A 238 9.94 -8.17 13.88
N HIS A 239 9.68 -7.46 14.97
CA HIS A 239 8.45 -6.67 15.09
C HIS A 239 8.58 -5.33 14.33
N LEU A 240 7.64 -5.06 13.43
CA LEU A 240 7.63 -3.92 12.53
C LEU A 240 6.75 -2.80 13.08
N PRO A 241 7.24 -1.55 13.22
CA PRO A 241 6.46 -0.46 13.78
C PRO A 241 5.27 -0.14 12.88
N VAL A 242 4.17 0.36 13.46
CA VAL A 242 2.94 0.62 12.72
C VAL A 242 3.14 1.71 11.65
N VAL A 243 2.49 1.54 10.50
CA VAL A 243 2.39 2.61 9.49
C VAL A 243 1.30 3.60 9.93
N MET A 244 1.72 4.86 10.08
CA MET A 244 0.88 5.93 10.57
C MET A 244 0.32 6.75 9.40
N LYS A 245 -0.88 7.33 9.58
CA LYS A 245 -1.36 8.36 8.65
C LYS A 245 -0.68 9.70 8.92
N ASP A 246 -0.53 10.00 10.22
CA ASP A 246 -0.02 11.24 10.79
C ASP A 246 0.48 10.96 12.23
N ALA A 247 0.87 12.00 12.97
CA ALA A 247 1.40 11.87 14.32
C ALA A 247 0.40 11.29 15.35
N SER A 248 -0.90 11.27 15.05
CA SER A 248 -1.97 10.94 16.00
C SER A 248 -2.64 9.59 15.74
N ARG A 249 -2.69 9.13 14.48
CA ARG A 249 -3.45 7.92 14.12
C ARG A 249 -2.75 6.96 13.17
N LYS A 250 -3.09 5.69 13.34
CA LYS A 250 -2.71 4.60 12.42
C LYS A 250 -3.38 4.81 11.06
N LEU A 251 -2.71 4.36 10.01
CA LEU A 251 -3.28 4.27 8.67
C LEU A 251 -4.38 3.19 8.67
N SER A 252 -5.59 3.54 8.22
CA SER A 252 -6.74 2.63 8.25
C SER A 252 -7.80 3.02 7.23
N LYS A 253 -8.28 2.02 6.47
CA LYS A 253 -9.36 2.16 5.50
C LYS A 253 -10.69 2.61 6.14
N ARG A 254 -10.88 2.37 7.45
CA ARG A 254 -12.07 2.86 8.19
C ARG A 254 -12.18 4.39 8.21
N TYR A 255 -11.06 5.09 8.01
CA TYR A 255 -11.01 6.54 7.92
C TYR A 255 -10.89 7.05 6.46
N GLY A 256 -11.11 6.18 5.47
CA GLY A 256 -11.01 6.52 4.04
C GLY A 256 -9.58 6.55 3.50
N ASP A 257 -8.59 6.03 4.23
CA ASP A 257 -7.22 5.92 3.72
C ASP A 257 -7.14 4.89 2.57
N PRO A 258 -6.35 5.17 1.52
CA PRO A 258 -6.31 4.32 0.34
C PRO A 258 -5.66 2.96 0.62
N SER A 259 -6.22 1.92 0.01
CA SER A 259 -5.59 0.60 -0.14
C SER A 259 -4.68 0.55 -1.37
N PHE A 260 -3.94 -0.54 -1.55
CA PHE A 260 -3.05 -0.73 -2.69
C PHE A 260 -3.81 -0.66 -4.02
N GLU A 261 -4.97 -1.31 -4.07
CA GLU A 261 -5.87 -1.33 -5.23
C GLU A 261 -6.43 0.06 -5.51
N ASP A 262 -6.76 0.83 -4.47
CA ASP A 262 -7.22 2.22 -4.63
C ASP A 262 -6.13 3.08 -5.27
N LEU A 263 -4.85 2.92 -4.86
CA LEU A 263 -3.73 3.64 -5.47
C LEU A 263 -3.53 3.26 -6.94
N LEU A 264 -3.61 1.97 -7.27
CA LEU A 264 -3.56 1.52 -8.67
C LEU A 264 -4.71 2.11 -9.50
N ALA A 265 -5.93 2.09 -8.97
CA ALA A 265 -7.11 2.66 -9.62
C ALA A 265 -7.01 4.19 -9.77
N MET A 266 -6.34 4.87 -8.83
CA MET A 266 -5.99 6.28 -8.95
C MET A 266 -4.89 6.54 -9.99
N GLY A 267 -4.28 5.52 -10.60
CA GLY A 267 -3.28 5.69 -11.66
C GLY A 267 -1.85 5.86 -11.16
N TYR A 268 -1.55 5.43 -9.94
CA TYR A 268 -0.17 5.27 -9.46
C TYR A 268 0.45 4.01 -10.07
N LEU A 269 1.77 4.05 -10.29
CA LEU A 269 2.53 2.92 -10.80
C LEU A 269 2.77 1.90 -9.68
N LYS A 270 2.58 0.61 -10.00
CA LYS A 270 2.88 -0.51 -9.09
C LYS A 270 4.25 -0.34 -8.44
N ASP A 271 5.29 -0.15 -9.25
CA ASP A 271 6.67 -0.12 -8.79
C ASP A 271 6.94 1.07 -7.86
N ALA A 272 6.32 2.22 -8.14
CA ALA A 272 6.40 3.39 -7.27
C ALA A 272 5.75 3.13 -5.90
N ILE A 273 4.58 2.49 -5.88
CA ILE A 273 3.89 2.13 -4.62
C ILE A 273 4.72 1.14 -3.82
N ILE A 274 5.21 0.06 -4.46
CA ILE A 274 5.98 -0.99 -3.79
C ILE A 274 7.28 -0.45 -3.21
N ASN A 275 8.03 0.34 -3.98
CA ASN A 275 9.25 0.96 -3.48
C ASN A 275 8.94 1.98 -2.38
N PHE A 276 7.91 2.80 -2.51
CA PHE A 276 7.55 3.74 -1.44
C PHE A 276 7.19 3.00 -0.14
N ILE A 277 6.40 1.93 -0.22
CA ILE A 277 6.06 1.08 0.93
C ILE A 277 7.31 0.43 1.52
N ALA A 278 8.26 0.01 0.68
CA ALA A 278 9.52 -0.57 1.15
C ALA A 278 10.31 0.40 2.04
N LEU A 279 10.20 1.70 1.81
CA LEU A 279 10.90 2.73 2.60
C LEU A 279 10.19 3.08 3.93
N LEU A 280 9.00 2.51 4.19
CA LEU A 280 8.20 2.80 5.40
C LEU A 280 8.65 1.95 6.60
N GLY A 281 9.83 2.27 7.13
CA GLY A 281 10.42 1.58 8.28
C GLY A 281 11.71 0.85 7.94
N TRP A 282 12.20 1.04 6.71
CA TRP A 282 13.48 0.52 6.23
C TRP A 282 14.15 1.59 5.37
N SER A 283 15.47 1.68 5.45
CA SER A 283 16.30 2.48 4.54
C SER A 283 17.59 1.73 4.24
N PRO A 284 18.06 1.69 2.99
CA PRO A 284 19.37 1.11 2.67
C PRO A 284 20.47 1.85 3.43
N LYS A 285 21.46 1.13 3.97
CA LYS A 285 22.56 1.75 4.73
C LYS A 285 23.73 2.22 3.86
N ASP A 286 23.88 1.61 2.69
CA ASP A 286 25.05 1.82 1.83
C ASP A 286 24.82 2.85 0.72
N THR A 287 23.62 3.47 0.66
CA THR A 287 23.27 4.42 -0.40
C THR A 287 22.16 5.38 0.03
N ASP A 288 22.22 6.61 -0.48
CA ASP A 288 21.14 7.60 -0.40
C ASP A 288 20.08 7.41 -1.52
N ASN A 289 20.21 6.37 -2.34
CA ASN A 289 19.22 6.09 -3.37
C ASN A 289 17.88 5.72 -2.73
N GLU A 290 16.80 6.39 -3.13
CA GLU A 290 15.43 6.04 -2.72
C GLU A 290 14.69 5.21 -3.78
N PHE A 291 15.20 5.11 -5.02
CA PHE A 291 14.49 4.54 -6.16
C PHE A 291 15.00 3.13 -6.53
N PHE A 292 14.14 2.14 -6.39
CA PHE A 292 14.45 0.72 -6.59
C PHE A 292 13.36 -0.01 -7.35
N THR A 293 13.75 -0.82 -8.31
CA THR A 293 12.93 -1.95 -8.79
C THR A 293 12.76 -3.00 -7.69
N LEU A 294 11.77 -3.89 -7.83
CA LEU A 294 11.57 -4.98 -6.87
C LEU A 294 12.82 -5.88 -6.73
N ASP A 295 13.51 -6.17 -7.85
CA ASP A 295 14.74 -6.98 -7.85
C ASP A 295 15.90 -6.26 -7.15
N GLU A 296 16.00 -4.94 -7.28
CA GLU A 296 16.98 -4.15 -6.54
C GLU A 296 16.65 -4.08 -5.06
N LEU A 297 15.36 -3.99 -4.69
CA LEU A 297 14.93 -4.12 -3.29
C LEU A 297 15.31 -5.49 -2.72
N VAL A 298 15.15 -6.59 -3.47
CA VAL A 298 15.56 -7.93 -3.02
C VAL A 298 17.06 -7.97 -2.69
N LYS A 299 17.89 -7.33 -3.50
CA LYS A 299 19.35 -7.27 -3.26
C LYS A 299 19.69 -6.37 -2.06
N ALA A 300 19.04 -5.21 -1.97
CA ALA A 300 19.35 -4.18 -0.99
C ALA A 300 18.79 -4.48 0.42
N PHE A 301 17.59 -5.08 0.52
CA PHE A 301 16.86 -5.21 1.78
C PHE A 301 17.64 -5.99 2.84
N ASP A 302 17.80 -5.47 4.05
CA ASP A 302 18.34 -6.23 5.17
C ASP A 302 17.80 -5.68 6.49
N GLU A 303 18.02 -6.46 7.54
CA GLU A 303 17.59 -6.14 8.89
C GLU A 303 18.27 -4.91 9.49
N HIS A 304 19.49 -4.55 9.06
CA HIS A 304 20.22 -3.39 9.57
C HIS A 304 19.61 -2.07 9.09
N GLY A 305 18.94 -2.09 7.93
CA GLY A 305 18.15 -0.99 7.40
C GLY A 305 16.86 -0.69 8.16
N LEU A 306 16.37 -1.61 9.00
CA LEU A 306 15.10 -1.45 9.73
C LEU A 306 15.19 -0.38 10.83
N ASN A 307 14.09 0.34 11.06
CA ASN A 307 14.00 1.36 12.10
C ASN A 307 12.81 1.16 13.05
N LYS A 308 12.98 1.60 14.30
CA LYS A 308 11.97 1.52 15.38
C LYS A 308 10.88 2.59 15.28
N SER A 309 11.15 3.67 14.57
CA SER A 309 10.28 4.84 14.51
C SER A 309 9.06 4.55 13.63
N PRO A 310 7.83 4.86 14.08
CA PRO A 310 6.66 4.77 13.22
C PRO A 310 6.86 5.62 11.96
N SER A 311 6.52 5.04 10.81
CA SER A 311 6.64 5.73 9.51
C SER A 311 5.30 6.33 9.11
N ILE A 312 5.31 7.57 8.64
CA ILE A 312 4.13 8.28 8.15
C ILE A 312 3.94 8.01 6.66
N PHE A 313 2.73 7.62 6.27
CA PHE A 313 2.33 7.48 4.88
C PHE A 313 1.89 8.83 4.30
N ASP A 314 2.81 9.52 3.63
CA ASP A 314 2.57 10.82 3.01
C ASP A 314 2.19 10.67 1.53
N MET A 315 0.93 11.02 1.20
CA MET A 315 0.40 11.00 -0.16
C MET A 315 1.10 11.99 -1.10
N ASN A 316 1.55 13.14 -0.60
CA ASN A 316 2.27 14.12 -1.41
C ASN A 316 3.66 13.59 -1.75
N LYS A 317 4.35 12.98 -0.77
CA LYS A 317 5.64 12.31 -1.03
C LYS A 317 5.45 11.18 -2.03
N LEU A 318 4.43 10.33 -1.89
CA LEU A 318 4.12 9.28 -2.87
C LEU A 318 3.82 9.84 -4.27
N THR A 319 3.07 10.95 -4.37
CA THR A 319 2.78 11.61 -5.66
C THR A 319 4.05 12.08 -6.35
N TRP A 320 4.92 12.77 -5.61
CA TRP A 320 6.23 13.19 -6.12
C TRP A 320 7.07 11.98 -6.54
N PHE A 321 7.10 10.94 -5.70
CA PHE A 321 7.83 9.70 -5.96
C PHE A 321 7.34 9.02 -7.24
N ASN A 322 6.02 8.92 -7.42
CA ASN A 322 5.40 8.37 -8.63
C ASN A 322 5.72 9.19 -9.88
N ALA A 323 5.81 10.52 -9.78
CA ALA A 323 6.22 11.38 -10.88
C ALA A 323 7.67 11.09 -11.34
N GLU A 324 8.58 10.81 -10.41
CA GLU A 324 9.94 10.40 -10.76
C GLU A 324 9.96 9.05 -11.48
N TYR A 325 9.11 8.10 -11.06
CA TYR A 325 8.94 6.85 -11.80
C TYR A 325 8.39 7.07 -13.21
N MET A 326 7.38 7.93 -13.38
CA MET A 326 6.84 8.29 -14.70
C MET A 326 7.92 8.85 -15.63
N ARG A 327 8.78 9.74 -15.10
CA ARG A 327 9.92 10.32 -15.84
C ARG A 327 10.95 9.28 -16.27
N ARG A 328 11.16 8.24 -15.47
CA ARG A 328 12.16 7.19 -15.72
C ARG A 328 11.65 6.07 -16.62
N LEU A 329 10.34 5.94 -16.83
CA LEU A 329 9.80 4.93 -17.72
C LEU A 329 10.34 5.11 -19.14
N PRO A 330 10.71 4.03 -19.84
CA PRO A 330 10.84 4.06 -21.28
C PRO A 330 9.55 4.61 -21.89
N PHE A 331 9.68 5.44 -22.92
CA PHE A 331 8.54 6.15 -23.51
C PHE A 331 7.39 5.20 -23.91
N GLU A 332 7.69 4.05 -24.52
CA GLU A 332 6.65 3.05 -24.89
C GLU A 332 5.86 2.57 -23.67
N ALA A 333 6.54 2.26 -22.56
CA ALA A 333 5.90 1.79 -21.34
C ALA A 333 5.04 2.88 -20.68
N TYR A 334 5.47 4.15 -20.78
CA TYR A 334 4.64 5.28 -20.37
C TYR A 334 3.42 5.43 -21.29
N TYR A 335 3.61 5.39 -22.61
CA TYR A 335 2.56 5.56 -23.60
C TYR A 335 1.46 4.51 -23.47
N GLU A 336 1.83 3.23 -23.34
CA GLU A 336 0.88 2.13 -23.09
C GLU A 336 0.01 2.37 -21.84
N LYS A 337 0.60 2.94 -20.78
CA LYS A 337 -0.11 3.24 -19.53
C LYS A 337 -0.95 4.50 -19.61
N ALA A 338 -0.50 5.51 -20.37
CA ALA A 338 -1.19 6.78 -20.54
C ALA A 338 -2.37 6.67 -21.50
N LEU A 339 -2.26 5.84 -22.55
CA LEU A 339 -3.24 5.74 -23.62
C LEU A 339 -4.68 5.50 -23.13
N PRO A 340 -4.97 4.55 -22.22
CA PRO A 340 -6.34 4.33 -21.71
C PRO A 340 -6.95 5.50 -20.93
N TRP A 341 -6.11 6.44 -20.47
CA TRP A 341 -6.57 7.66 -19.80
C TRP A 341 -6.82 8.78 -20.82
N LEU A 342 -5.91 8.96 -21.76
CA LEU A 342 -6.06 9.95 -22.84
C LEU A 342 -7.30 9.67 -23.68
N THR A 343 -7.58 8.40 -24.01
CA THR A 343 -8.74 8.02 -24.83
C THR A 343 -10.10 8.21 -24.16
N ARG A 344 -10.14 8.55 -22.86
CA ARG A 344 -11.40 8.89 -22.18
C ARG A 344 -11.95 10.24 -22.64
N VAL A 345 -11.06 11.13 -23.08
CA VAL A 345 -11.40 12.50 -23.49
C VAL A 345 -11.00 12.80 -24.94
N LEU A 346 -10.07 12.05 -25.52
CA LEU A 346 -9.55 12.27 -26.87
C LEU A 346 -9.65 11.00 -27.75
N PRO A 347 -10.48 10.99 -28.79
CA PRO A 347 -10.52 9.89 -29.76
C PRO A 347 -9.15 9.69 -30.44
N ALA A 348 -8.65 8.44 -30.43
CA ALA A 348 -7.32 8.10 -30.94
C ALA A 348 -7.17 8.26 -32.47
N ASP A 349 -8.28 8.24 -33.20
CA ASP A 349 -8.34 8.47 -34.64
C ASP A 349 -8.28 9.96 -35.03
N ARG A 350 -8.54 10.86 -34.07
CA ARG A 350 -8.58 12.31 -34.29
C ARG A 350 -7.30 13.03 -33.84
N PHE A 351 -6.61 12.50 -32.82
CA PHE A 351 -5.48 13.18 -32.19
C PHE A 351 -4.20 12.34 -32.28
N ASP A 352 -3.06 12.99 -32.49
CA ASP A 352 -1.73 12.38 -32.34
C ASP A 352 -1.42 12.17 -30.84
N LEU A 353 -2.00 11.12 -30.27
CA LEU A 353 -1.87 10.80 -28.84
C LEU A 353 -0.43 10.43 -28.46
N ARG A 354 0.38 9.98 -29.41
CA ARG A 354 1.78 9.65 -29.19
C ARG A 354 2.58 10.92 -28.97
N ARG A 355 2.44 11.91 -29.86
CA ARG A 355 3.07 13.23 -29.67
C ARG A 355 2.59 13.92 -28.40
N LEU A 356 1.30 13.86 -28.10
CA LEU A 356 0.74 14.38 -26.86
C LEU A 356 1.36 13.71 -25.61
N ALA A 357 1.55 12.40 -25.64
CA ALA A 357 2.19 11.65 -24.55
C ALA A 357 3.66 12.08 -24.33
N GLU A 358 4.43 12.37 -25.39
CA GLU A 358 5.80 12.89 -25.28
C GLU A 358 5.85 14.21 -24.48
N LEU A 359 4.88 15.10 -24.73
CA LEU A 359 4.75 16.38 -24.03
C LEU A 359 4.30 16.22 -22.56
N LEU A 360 3.60 15.12 -22.26
CA LEU A 360 3.01 14.86 -20.95
C LEU A 360 3.92 14.07 -20.02
N GLN A 361 4.81 13.21 -20.51
CA GLN A 361 5.56 12.28 -19.66
C GLN A 361 6.29 13.00 -18.53
N GLY A 362 7.02 14.08 -18.83
CA GLY A 362 7.75 14.87 -17.84
C GLY A 362 6.86 15.58 -16.81
N ARG A 363 5.57 15.74 -17.10
CA ARG A 363 4.56 16.46 -16.30
C ARG A 363 3.57 15.52 -15.60
N THR A 364 3.63 14.22 -15.89
CA THR A 364 2.65 13.26 -15.37
C THR A 364 3.04 12.85 -13.97
N GLU A 365 2.31 13.38 -12.98
CA GLU A 365 2.47 12.93 -11.60
C GLU A 365 1.71 11.63 -11.34
N VAL A 366 0.48 11.52 -11.87
CA VAL A 366 -0.41 10.37 -11.72
C VAL A 366 -1.27 10.26 -13.00
N LEU A 367 -1.52 9.05 -13.50
CA LEU A 367 -2.23 8.85 -14.77
C LEU A 367 -3.67 9.38 -14.76
N SER A 368 -4.34 9.34 -13.60
CA SER A 368 -5.72 9.82 -13.47
C SER A 368 -5.92 11.31 -13.71
N ARG A 369 -4.85 12.10 -13.67
CA ARG A 369 -4.89 13.53 -13.96
C ARG A 369 -4.77 13.84 -15.45
N LEU A 370 -4.32 12.89 -16.26
CA LEU A 370 -4.13 13.08 -17.70
C LEU A 370 -5.39 13.59 -18.42
N PRO A 371 -6.61 13.08 -18.16
CA PRO A 371 -7.80 13.56 -18.84
C PRO A 371 -8.04 15.07 -18.65
N GLU A 372 -7.95 15.56 -17.41
CA GLU A 372 -8.14 16.98 -17.10
C GLU A 372 -7.03 17.86 -17.71
N MET A 373 -5.81 17.32 -17.82
CA MET A 373 -4.68 18.04 -18.42
C MET A 373 -4.85 18.28 -19.93
N VAL A 374 -5.76 17.57 -20.62
CA VAL A 374 -5.85 17.57 -22.09
C VAL A 374 -7.26 17.71 -22.64
N ASP A 375 -8.29 17.70 -21.79
CA ASP A 375 -9.71 17.82 -22.18
C ASP A 375 -10.00 19.00 -23.11
N PHE A 376 -9.26 20.10 -22.96
CA PHE A 376 -9.39 21.32 -23.74
C PHE A 376 -9.14 21.08 -25.23
N LEU A 377 -8.37 20.05 -25.61
CA LEU A 377 -8.16 19.68 -27.01
C LEU A 377 -9.47 19.18 -27.64
N ALA A 378 -10.29 18.43 -26.91
CA ALA A 378 -11.60 17.99 -27.37
C ALA A 378 -12.63 19.14 -27.36
N GLN A 379 -12.65 19.91 -26.27
CA GLN A 379 -13.64 20.95 -26.04
C GLN A 379 -13.00 22.18 -25.40
N MET A 380 -13.09 23.33 -26.06
CA MET A 380 -12.65 24.60 -25.50
C MET A 380 -13.35 24.87 -24.15
N PRO A 381 -12.62 25.06 -23.03
CA PRO A 381 -13.23 25.43 -21.76
C PRO A 381 -13.76 26.87 -21.84
N ASP A 382 -14.70 27.21 -20.98
CA ASP A 382 -14.97 28.61 -20.72
C ASP A 382 -13.78 29.22 -19.97
N TYR A 383 -13.39 30.44 -20.34
CA TYR A 383 -12.23 31.11 -19.76
C TYR A 383 -12.38 32.62 -19.77
N ASP A 384 -11.82 33.27 -18.76
CA ASP A 384 -11.81 34.72 -18.60
C ASP A 384 -10.75 35.37 -19.51
N LEU A 385 -11.08 36.52 -20.10
CA LEU A 385 -10.13 37.34 -20.85
C LEU A 385 -8.97 37.84 -19.97
N ALA A 386 -9.10 37.80 -18.65
CA ALA A 386 -8.01 38.02 -17.70
C ALA A 386 -6.79 37.13 -17.99
N LEU A 387 -6.96 35.94 -18.58
CA LEU A 387 -5.83 35.07 -18.99
C LEU A 387 -4.90 35.70 -20.04
N TYR A 388 -5.38 36.70 -20.80
CA TYR A 388 -4.52 37.45 -21.72
C TYR A 388 -3.61 38.46 -21.00
N THR A 389 -3.87 38.76 -19.73
CA THR A 389 -3.04 39.65 -18.92
C THR A 389 -1.96 38.87 -18.18
N HIS A 390 -0.70 39.01 -18.59
CA HIS A 390 0.39 38.25 -17.96
C HIS A 390 1.66 39.10 -17.79
N LYS A 391 2.06 39.31 -16.53
CA LYS A 391 3.15 40.23 -16.14
C LYS A 391 4.49 39.90 -16.79
N LYS A 392 4.89 38.62 -16.79
CA LYS A 392 6.19 38.20 -17.35
C LYS A 392 6.23 38.31 -18.87
N MET A 393 5.10 38.05 -19.54
CA MET A 393 5.00 38.12 -21.00
C MET A 393 4.68 39.53 -21.50
N LYS A 394 4.33 40.46 -20.61
CA LYS A 394 3.95 41.85 -20.93
C LYS A 394 2.76 41.91 -21.89
N THR A 395 1.73 41.11 -21.60
CA THR A 395 0.49 41.03 -22.37
C THR A 395 -0.68 41.59 -21.57
N ASN A 396 -1.68 42.09 -22.30
CA ASN A 396 -3.00 42.50 -21.86
C ASN A 396 -3.99 42.27 -23.04
N PRO A 397 -5.30 42.49 -22.89
CA PRO A 397 -6.26 42.26 -23.99
C PRO A 397 -5.93 43.01 -25.29
N GLU A 398 -5.44 44.24 -25.21
CA GLU A 398 -5.06 45.04 -26.40
C GLU A 398 -3.86 44.44 -27.14
N VAL A 399 -2.81 44.06 -26.39
CA VAL A 399 -1.62 43.39 -26.94
C VAL A 399 -2.00 42.02 -27.49
N ALA A 400 -2.88 41.29 -26.80
CA ALA A 400 -3.38 40.01 -27.28
C ALA A 400 -4.12 40.15 -28.61
N LEU A 401 -5.05 41.10 -28.73
CA LEU A 401 -5.78 41.32 -29.98
C LEU A 401 -4.83 41.62 -31.14
N LYS A 402 -3.82 42.49 -30.94
CA LYS A 402 -2.79 42.78 -31.94
C LYS A 402 -2.01 41.53 -32.34
N ALA A 403 -1.61 40.70 -31.37
CA ALA A 403 -0.89 39.45 -31.63
C ALA A 403 -1.74 38.42 -32.40
N LEU A 404 -3.01 38.26 -32.05
CA LEU A 404 -3.91 37.31 -32.72
C LEU A 404 -4.19 37.75 -34.16
N LEU A 405 -4.43 39.05 -34.40
CA LEU A 405 -4.60 39.61 -35.74
C LEU A 405 -3.34 39.48 -36.60
N LEU A 406 -2.14 39.54 -35.99
CA LEU A 406 -0.88 39.25 -36.67
C LEU A 406 -0.76 37.77 -37.07
N CYS A 407 -1.11 36.84 -36.17
CA CYS A 407 -0.96 35.40 -36.41
C CYS A 407 -2.00 34.83 -37.39
N ARG A 408 -3.22 35.37 -37.38
CA ARG A 408 -4.36 34.81 -38.13
C ARG A 408 -4.14 34.66 -39.64
N PRO A 409 -3.62 35.67 -40.38
CA PRO A 409 -3.37 35.52 -41.82
C PRO A 409 -2.20 34.55 -42.10
N VAL A 410 -1.18 34.54 -41.23
CA VAL A 410 -0.02 33.64 -41.35
C VAL A 410 -0.45 32.18 -41.26
N LEU A 411 -1.23 31.85 -40.22
CA LEU A 411 -1.74 30.49 -40.03
C LEU A 411 -2.72 30.07 -41.13
N GLN A 412 -3.47 31.00 -41.73
CA GLN A 412 -4.39 30.68 -42.82
C GLN A 412 -3.67 30.21 -44.08
N GLN A 413 -2.52 30.83 -44.38
CA GLN A 413 -1.74 30.59 -45.60
C GLN A 413 -0.86 29.33 -45.51
N LEU A 414 -0.65 28.79 -44.32
CA LEU A 414 0.07 27.52 -44.14
C LEU A 414 -0.69 26.36 -44.78
N THR A 415 -0.01 25.69 -45.72
CA THR A 415 -0.47 24.48 -46.39
C THR A 415 0.06 23.21 -45.74
N ASP A 416 1.30 23.24 -45.26
CA ASP A 416 1.89 22.19 -44.43
C ASP A 416 1.61 22.48 -42.94
N TRP A 417 0.94 21.54 -42.25
CA TRP A 417 0.49 21.72 -40.86
C TRP A 417 1.32 20.87 -39.89
N THR A 418 2.62 21.16 -39.85
CA THR A 418 3.59 20.52 -38.95
C THR A 418 4.01 21.48 -37.83
N GLU A 419 4.49 20.97 -36.68
CA GLU A 419 5.01 21.82 -35.60
C GLU A 419 6.12 22.77 -36.09
N ALA A 420 7.00 22.29 -36.98
CA ALA A 420 8.09 23.09 -37.56
C ALA A 420 7.55 24.21 -38.47
N ALA A 421 6.61 23.90 -39.37
CA ALA A 421 6.01 24.92 -40.24
C ALA A 421 5.24 25.99 -39.43
N LEU A 422 4.50 25.57 -38.39
CA LEU A 422 3.80 26.47 -37.48
C LEU A 422 4.77 27.39 -36.72
N HIS A 423 5.85 26.82 -36.18
CA HIS A 423 6.91 27.55 -35.52
C HIS A 423 7.51 28.60 -36.46
N ASP A 424 8.02 28.17 -37.61
CA ASP A 424 8.80 29.03 -38.51
C ASP A 424 7.94 30.16 -39.09
N ALA A 425 6.71 29.86 -39.50
CA ALA A 425 5.81 30.86 -40.07
C ALA A 425 5.43 31.95 -39.06
N VAL A 426 5.07 31.58 -37.82
CA VAL A 426 4.73 32.55 -36.79
C VAL A 426 5.97 33.32 -36.33
N MET A 427 7.10 32.65 -36.14
CA MET A 427 8.33 33.30 -35.70
C MET A 427 8.89 34.30 -36.73
N ALA A 428 8.69 34.05 -38.03
CA ALA A 428 9.15 34.94 -39.10
C ALA A 428 8.48 36.33 -39.06
N VAL A 429 7.25 36.45 -38.56
CA VAL A 429 6.52 37.74 -38.56
C VAL A 429 6.68 38.54 -37.26
N ILE A 430 7.27 37.95 -36.22
CA ILE A 430 7.44 38.62 -34.92
C ILE A 430 8.38 39.83 -35.00
N PRO A 431 9.58 39.75 -35.62
CA PRO A 431 10.52 40.88 -35.65
C PRO A 431 9.93 42.15 -36.26
N ASP A 432 9.21 42.03 -37.38
CA ASP A 432 8.66 43.17 -38.12
C ASP A 432 7.41 43.77 -37.46
N SER A 433 6.77 43.04 -36.57
CA SER A 433 5.60 43.53 -35.82
C SER A 433 5.96 44.43 -34.63
N GLY A 434 7.22 44.48 -34.23
CA GLY A 434 7.68 45.18 -33.03
C GLY A 434 7.27 44.53 -31.70
N MET A 435 6.67 43.33 -31.74
CA MET A 435 6.28 42.55 -30.56
C MET A 435 7.40 41.58 -30.15
N LYS A 436 7.42 41.19 -28.87
CA LYS A 436 8.31 40.11 -28.37
C LYS A 436 7.64 38.75 -28.49
N ASN A 437 8.43 37.68 -28.54
CA ASN A 437 7.91 36.29 -28.61
C ASN A 437 6.84 36.01 -27.56
N GLY A 438 7.09 36.35 -26.29
CA GLY A 438 6.11 36.17 -25.22
C GLY A 438 4.80 36.93 -25.43
N GLN A 439 4.86 38.09 -26.10
CA GLN A 439 3.67 38.91 -26.40
C GLN A 439 2.82 38.33 -27.53
N VAL A 440 3.36 37.40 -28.32
CA VAL A 440 2.66 36.76 -29.44
C VAL A 440 2.26 35.33 -29.08
N LEU A 441 3.19 34.54 -28.56
CA LEU A 441 2.98 33.12 -28.29
C LEU A 441 2.07 32.86 -27.08
N TRP A 442 2.07 33.75 -26.08
CA TRP A 442 1.15 33.63 -24.95
C TRP A 442 -0.31 33.85 -25.38
N PRO A 443 -0.68 34.97 -26.04
CA PRO A 443 -2.04 35.14 -26.54
C PRO A 443 -2.46 34.04 -27.50
N LEU A 444 -1.58 33.64 -28.44
CA LEU A 444 -1.91 32.57 -29.38
C LEU A 444 -2.28 31.27 -28.66
N ARG A 445 -1.50 30.89 -27.64
CA ARG A 445 -1.79 29.70 -26.83
C ARG A 445 -3.13 29.83 -26.10
N ILE A 446 -3.38 30.93 -25.39
CA ILE A 446 -4.65 31.16 -24.70
C ILE A 446 -5.83 31.11 -25.68
N ALA A 447 -5.68 31.71 -26.86
CA ALA A 447 -6.74 31.77 -27.87
C ALA A 447 -7.17 30.40 -28.39
N ILE A 448 -6.26 29.42 -28.42
CA ILE A 448 -6.54 28.08 -28.98
C ILE A 448 -6.77 27.03 -27.89
N THR A 449 -6.37 27.29 -26.63
CA THR A 449 -6.51 26.32 -25.54
C THR A 449 -7.45 26.75 -24.42
N GLY A 450 -7.64 28.06 -24.20
CA GLY A 450 -8.35 28.58 -23.03
C GLY A 450 -7.67 28.25 -21.69
N ARG A 451 -6.39 27.82 -21.72
CA ARG A 451 -5.66 27.34 -20.54
C ARG A 451 -4.37 28.14 -20.32
N GLU A 452 -4.10 28.51 -19.07
CA GLU A 452 -2.84 29.16 -18.68
C GLU A 452 -1.63 28.23 -18.85
N SER A 453 -1.81 26.93 -18.53
CA SER A 453 -0.80 25.89 -18.60
C SER A 453 -1.27 24.74 -19.49
N THR A 454 -0.38 24.25 -20.34
CA THR A 454 -0.63 23.20 -21.33
C THR A 454 0.59 22.27 -21.43
N PRO A 455 0.44 21.04 -21.94
CA PRO A 455 1.57 20.11 -22.08
C PRO A 455 2.69 20.65 -22.99
N GLY A 456 2.32 21.32 -24.09
CA GLY A 456 3.21 22.00 -25.03
C GLY A 456 2.97 23.51 -25.14
N GLY A 457 3.69 24.18 -26.03
CA GLY A 457 3.53 25.59 -26.36
C GLY A 457 2.42 25.85 -27.38
N ALA A 458 2.39 27.05 -27.96
CA ALA A 458 1.37 27.41 -28.94
C ALA A 458 1.42 26.53 -30.21
N PHE A 459 2.62 26.12 -30.63
CA PHE A 459 2.83 25.37 -31.87
C PHE A 459 2.39 23.92 -31.73
N GLU A 460 2.77 23.25 -30.65
CA GLU A 460 2.37 21.88 -30.37
C GLU A 460 0.85 21.78 -30.20
N MET A 461 0.23 22.76 -29.53
CA MET A 461 -1.22 22.78 -29.37
C MET A 461 -1.95 23.04 -30.69
N ALA A 462 -1.43 23.92 -31.54
CA ALA A 462 -1.98 24.15 -32.89
C ALA A 462 -1.83 22.91 -33.80
N TYR A 463 -0.70 22.20 -33.71
CA TYR A 463 -0.49 20.92 -34.38
C TYR A 463 -1.52 19.89 -33.93
N LEU A 464 -1.65 19.66 -32.61
CA LEU A 464 -2.57 18.66 -32.06
C LEU A 464 -4.06 18.98 -32.31
N LEU A 465 -4.44 20.25 -32.35
CA LEU A 465 -5.81 20.67 -32.69
C LEU A 465 -6.11 20.50 -34.19
N GLY A 466 -5.09 20.57 -35.04
CA GLY A 466 -5.24 20.67 -36.48
C GLY A 466 -5.66 22.07 -36.95
N ARG A 467 -5.58 22.27 -38.27
CA ARG A 467 -5.76 23.57 -38.92
C ARG A 467 -7.14 24.19 -38.67
N GLU A 468 -8.20 23.46 -38.98
CA GLU A 468 -9.56 23.99 -38.95
C GLU A 468 -9.97 24.44 -37.54
N GLU A 469 -9.72 23.59 -36.54
CA GLU A 469 -10.07 23.89 -35.15
C GLU A 469 -9.22 25.02 -34.58
N THR A 470 -7.92 25.07 -34.91
CA THR A 470 -7.03 26.17 -34.51
C THR A 470 -7.55 27.51 -35.05
N LEU A 471 -7.86 27.58 -36.35
CA LEU A 471 -8.36 28.82 -36.96
C LEU A 471 -9.74 29.22 -36.39
N ARG A 472 -10.64 28.25 -36.18
CA ARG A 472 -11.95 28.50 -35.58
C ARG A 472 -11.84 29.08 -34.17
N ARG A 473 -10.99 28.51 -33.32
CA ARG A 473 -10.76 29.01 -31.95
C ARG A 473 -10.10 30.39 -31.94
N LEU A 474 -9.14 30.59 -32.83
CA LEU A 474 -8.48 31.89 -33.00
C LEU A 474 -9.46 32.98 -33.43
N ASP A 475 -10.35 32.70 -34.38
CA ASP A 475 -11.38 33.64 -34.84
C ASP A 475 -12.37 33.99 -33.71
N ALA A 476 -12.81 32.99 -32.95
CA ALA A 476 -13.67 33.21 -31.79
C ALA A 476 -12.98 34.06 -30.70
N ALA A 477 -11.69 33.83 -30.44
CA ALA A 477 -10.91 34.61 -29.49
C ALA A 477 -10.74 36.07 -29.94
N ILE A 478 -10.46 36.31 -31.22
CA ILE A 478 -10.38 37.66 -31.80
C ILE A 478 -11.72 38.38 -31.62
N GLN A 479 -12.82 37.73 -31.96
CA GLN A 479 -14.16 38.31 -31.81
C GLN A 479 -14.44 38.69 -30.35
N ARG A 480 -14.16 37.79 -29.40
CA ARG A 480 -14.34 38.08 -27.96
C ARG A 480 -13.52 39.28 -27.49
N LEU A 481 -12.29 39.43 -27.96
CA LEU A 481 -11.40 40.54 -27.61
C LEU A 481 -11.80 41.87 -28.28
N GLN A 482 -12.48 41.84 -29.43
CA GLN A 482 -13.00 43.03 -30.09
C GLN A 482 -14.28 43.56 -29.43
N THR A 483 -15.06 42.67 -28.80
CA THR A 483 -16.33 43.01 -28.14
C THR A 483 -16.19 43.32 -26.65
N ALA A 484 -15.01 43.09 -26.07
CA ALA A 484 -14.69 43.37 -24.68
C ALA A 484 -14.12 44.78 -24.53
#